data_AF-A0A2G2XS25-F1
#
_entry.id   AF-A0A2G2XS25-F1
#
_cell.length_a   1.000
_cell.length_b   1.000
_cell.length_c   1.000
_cell.angle_alpha   90.00
_cell.angle_beta   90.00
_cell.angle_gamma   90.00
#
_symmetry.space_group_name_H-M   'P 1'
#
loop_
_entity.id
_entity.type
_entity.pdbx_description
1 polymer ?
#
loop_
_entity_poly.entity_id
_entity_poly.type
_entity_poly.pdbx_seq_one_letter_code
_entity_poly.pdbx_strand_id
1 'polypeptide(L)'
;MPLLITCPNHVNRTSRILYSTGVTPTFSLILSFQTLSPLTPASRLLAKNEPFNVRSLLLLNHGPVFSKAWPELSVWFQNDSPTPFHAAHEKSLWNYIEEEEPRVLGDIFNDAMASDSRLNTNVLITECKHVFEGLTSLVDVGGGTGDLKGGGNLEFVGGDMFDQIPHANAILLKVRTIS
;
A
#
# COMPACT_ATOMS: atom_id res chain seq x y z
N MET A 1 -17.75 16.05 -21.65
CA MET A 1 -18.93 15.18 -21.72
C MET A 1 -19.13 14.58 -20.33
N PRO A 2 -20.13 15.02 -19.54
CA PRO A 2 -20.29 14.52 -18.17
C PRO A 2 -20.78 13.06 -18.21
N LEU A 3 -20.15 12.19 -17.41
CA LEU A 3 -20.62 10.82 -17.21
C LEU A 3 -22.01 10.88 -16.57
N LEU A 4 -23.03 10.51 -17.34
CA LEU A 4 -24.36 10.21 -16.83
C LEU A 4 -24.22 9.03 -15.86
N ILE A 5 -24.53 9.23 -14.59
CA ILE A 5 -24.60 8.13 -13.60
C ILE A 5 -25.77 7.24 -14.01
N THR A 6 -25.48 6.09 -14.61
CA THR A 6 -26.48 5.25 -15.28
C THR A 6 -27.39 4.44 -14.34
N CYS A 7 -27.26 4.53 -13.01
CA CYS A 7 -28.05 3.71 -12.08
C CYS A 7 -28.20 4.34 -10.66
N PRO A 8 -29.18 5.23 -10.42
CA PRO A 8 -29.41 5.89 -9.13
C PRO A 8 -29.57 4.94 -7.94
N ASN A 9 -30.21 3.78 -8.17
CA ASN A 9 -30.47 2.78 -7.13
C ASN A 9 -29.19 2.09 -6.63
N HIS A 10 -28.21 1.84 -7.51
CA HIS A 10 -26.94 1.21 -7.13
C HIS A 10 -26.05 2.17 -6.35
N VAL A 11 -26.04 3.45 -6.73
CA VAL A 11 -25.35 4.51 -5.98
C VAL A 11 -25.93 4.64 -4.59
N ASN A 12 -27.26 4.65 -4.45
CA ASN A 12 -27.92 4.73 -3.14
C ASN A 12 -27.57 3.55 -2.22
N ARG A 13 -27.51 2.32 -2.74
CA ARG A 13 -27.11 1.13 -1.95
C ARG A 13 -25.65 1.21 -1.53
N THR A 14 -24.77 1.60 -2.44
CA THR A 14 -23.33 1.75 -2.15
C THR A 14 -23.09 2.82 -1.09
N SER A 15 -23.76 3.98 -1.21
CA SER A 15 -23.67 5.06 -0.22
C SER A 15 -24.18 4.64 1.16
N ARG A 16 -25.24 3.82 1.25
CA ARG A 16 -25.69 3.24 2.53
C ARG A 16 -24.61 2.38 3.17
N ILE A 17 -23.97 1.52 2.38
CA ILE A 17 -22.89 0.64 2.87
C ILE A 17 -21.73 1.50 3.37
N LEU A 18 -21.23 2.44 2.56
CA LEU A 18 -20.11 3.31 2.93
C LEU A 18 -20.39 4.11 4.20
N TYR A 19 -21.60 4.64 4.35
CA TYR A 19 -22.03 5.31 5.58
C TYR A 19 -22.05 4.36 6.77
N SER A 20 -22.67 3.17 6.64
CA SER A 20 -22.72 2.18 7.72
C SER A 20 -21.35 1.67 8.14
N THR A 21 -20.38 1.67 7.23
CA THR A 21 -18.97 1.31 7.50
C THR A 21 -18.11 2.50 7.96
N GLY A 22 -18.68 3.70 8.13
CA GLY A 22 -17.96 4.90 8.60
C GLY A 22 -17.03 5.56 7.57
N VAL A 23 -17.10 5.14 6.30
CA VAL A 23 -16.30 5.74 5.21
C VAL A 23 -16.82 7.12 4.85
N THR A 24 -18.13 7.38 4.98
CA THR A 24 -18.72 8.71 4.76
C THR A 24 -19.39 9.24 6.04
N PRO A 25 -19.35 10.56 6.29
CA PRO A 25 -19.88 11.15 7.54
C PRO A 25 -21.40 11.28 7.55
N THR A 26 -22.04 11.32 6.38
CA THR A 26 -23.48 11.60 6.25
C THR A 26 -24.10 10.72 5.17
N PHE A 27 -25.32 10.26 5.41
CA PHE A 27 -26.11 9.49 4.45
C PHE A 27 -26.76 10.37 3.36
N SER A 28 -26.69 11.71 3.49
CA SER A 28 -27.36 12.66 2.62
C SER A 28 -27.00 12.42 1.15
N LEU A 29 -28.03 12.04 0.40
CA LEU A 29 -28.02 11.66 -1.00
C LEU A 29 -27.11 12.57 -1.83
N ILE A 30 -26.23 11.96 -2.63
CA ILE A 30 -25.58 12.59 -3.78
C ILE A 30 -26.65 12.82 -4.86
N LEU A 31 -27.66 13.63 -4.56
CA LEU A 31 -28.73 14.03 -5.49
C LEU A 31 -28.82 15.55 -5.66
N SER A 32 -28.03 16.32 -4.92
CA SER A 32 -27.78 17.72 -5.24
C SER A 32 -26.29 18.00 -5.15
N PHE A 33 -25.75 18.53 -6.24
CA PHE A 33 -24.49 19.25 -6.21
C PHE A 33 -24.50 20.22 -5.01
N GLN A 34 -23.38 20.30 -4.28
CA GLN A 34 -23.07 21.28 -3.20
C GLN A 34 -23.36 20.91 -1.74
N THR A 35 -22.92 19.74 -1.26
CA THR A 35 -22.31 19.72 0.09
C THR A 35 -21.03 18.91 0.07
N LEU A 36 -19.88 19.59 0.13
CA LEU A 36 -18.60 18.93 0.37
C LEU A 36 -18.59 18.49 1.84
N SER A 37 -19.15 17.31 2.11
CA SER A 37 -19.12 16.75 3.46
C SER A 37 -17.66 16.54 3.86
N PRO A 38 -17.23 16.97 5.06
CA PRO A 38 -15.86 16.78 5.51
C PRO A 38 -15.51 15.28 5.54
N LEU A 39 -14.34 14.91 5.04
CA LEU A 39 -13.92 13.51 5.00
C LEU A 39 -13.84 12.92 6.43
N THR A 40 -14.34 11.70 6.61
CA THR A 40 -14.06 10.92 7.82
C THR A 40 -12.57 10.52 7.84
N PRO A 41 -11.99 10.19 8.99
CA PRO A 41 -10.62 9.66 9.05
C PRO A 41 -10.38 8.50 8.08
N ALA A 42 -11.37 7.60 7.95
CA ALA A 42 -11.29 6.47 7.01
C ALA A 42 -11.30 6.91 5.54
N SER A 43 -12.16 7.86 5.14
CA SER A 43 -12.15 8.35 3.75
C SER A 43 -10.92 9.20 3.42
N ARG A 44 -10.30 9.85 4.42
CA ARG A 44 -9.00 10.52 4.22
C ARG A 44 -7.91 9.54 3.82
N LEU A 45 -7.91 8.33 4.38
CA LEU A 45 -6.98 7.27 3.97
C LEU A 45 -7.20 6.80 2.51
N LEU A 46 -8.34 7.11 1.89
CA LEU A 46 -8.67 6.74 0.51
C LEU A 46 -8.53 7.88 -0.49
N ALA A 47 -8.40 9.12 0.00
CA ALA A 47 -8.41 10.31 -0.84
C ALA A 47 -7.02 10.59 -1.45
N LYS A 48 -6.98 10.78 -2.76
CA LYS A 48 -5.72 10.95 -3.53
C LYS A 48 -4.83 12.09 -3.02
N ASN A 49 -5.42 13.16 -2.49
CA ASN A 49 -4.71 14.37 -2.09
C ASN A 49 -4.31 14.36 -0.60
N GLU A 50 -4.53 13.26 0.11
CA GLU A 50 -4.14 13.13 1.51
C GLU A 50 -2.72 12.55 1.62
N PRO A 51 -1.83 13.14 2.44
CA PRO A 51 -0.40 12.78 2.49
C PRO A 51 -0.15 11.33 2.93
N PHE A 52 -1.10 10.76 3.66
CA PHE A 52 -1.01 9.44 4.28
C PHE A 52 -2.07 8.46 3.74
N ASN A 53 -2.50 8.62 2.48
CA ASN A 53 -3.52 7.77 1.89
C ASN A 53 -2.96 6.39 1.47
N VAL A 54 -3.70 5.31 1.73
CA VAL A 54 -3.33 3.91 1.40
C VAL A 54 -4.06 3.40 0.15
N ARG A 55 -4.46 4.31 -0.75
CA ARG A 55 -5.27 3.97 -1.93
C ARG A 55 -4.59 2.93 -2.83
N SER A 56 -3.29 3.08 -3.07
CA SER A 56 -2.54 2.15 -3.93
C SER A 56 -2.42 0.77 -3.29
N LEU A 57 -2.35 0.66 -1.96
CA LEU A 57 -2.37 -0.62 -1.25
C LEU A 57 -3.71 -1.36 -1.44
N LEU A 58 -4.83 -0.63 -1.43
CA LEU A 58 -6.14 -1.22 -1.73
C LEU A 58 -6.25 -1.67 -3.19
N LEU A 59 -5.75 -0.86 -4.13
CA LEU A 59 -5.72 -1.23 -5.54
C LEU A 59 -4.81 -2.43 -5.81
N LEU A 60 -3.70 -2.54 -5.08
CA LEU A 60 -2.81 -3.69 -5.16
C LEU A 60 -3.54 -4.96 -4.70
N ASN A 61 -4.13 -4.96 -3.50
CA ASN A 61 -4.76 -6.14 -2.91
C ASN A 61 -6.08 -6.57 -3.58
N HIS A 62 -6.88 -5.59 -4.04
CA HIS A 62 -8.19 -5.82 -4.64
C HIS A 62 -8.20 -5.64 -6.16
N GLY A 63 -7.03 -5.43 -6.76
CA GLY A 63 -6.86 -5.42 -8.21
C GLY A 63 -7.13 -6.80 -8.81
N PRO A 64 -7.44 -6.87 -10.11
CA PRO A 64 -7.79 -8.13 -10.77
C PRO A 64 -6.65 -9.16 -10.72
N VAL A 65 -5.38 -8.71 -10.74
CA VAL A 65 -4.21 -9.59 -10.68
C VAL A 65 -4.11 -10.31 -9.34
N PHE A 66 -4.12 -9.56 -8.21
CA PHE A 66 -4.07 -10.16 -6.88
C PHE A 66 -5.34 -10.92 -6.52
N SER A 67 -6.50 -10.44 -6.98
CA SER A 67 -7.78 -11.08 -6.66
C SER A 67 -7.88 -12.50 -7.21
N LYS A 68 -7.14 -12.84 -8.27
CA LYS A 68 -7.05 -14.21 -8.81
C LYS A 68 -6.29 -15.18 -7.91
N ALA A 69 -5.47 -14.70 -6.97
CA ALA A 69 -4.76 -15.58 -6.03
C ALA A 69 -5.69 -16.10 -4.92
N TRP A 70 -6.80 -15.42 -4.60
CA TRP A 70 -7.67 -15.80 -3.49
C TRP A 70 -8.39 -17.14 -3.71
N PRO A 71 -8.96 -17.44 -4.89
CA PRO A 71 -9.56 -18.76 -5.15
C PRO A 71 -8.54 -19.91 -5.07
N GLU A 72 -7.27 -19.65 -5.42
CA GLU A 72 -6.21 -20.66 -5.42
C GLU A 72 -5.71 -21.04 -4.03
N LEU A 73 -6.14 -20.35 -2.96
CA LEU A 73 -5.69 -20.64 -1.59
C LEU A 73 -5.90 -22.12 -1.21
N SER A 74 -7.06 -22.70 -1.53
CA SER A 74 -7.39 -24.08 -1.16
C SER A 74 -6.56 -25.11 -1.92
N VAL A 75 -6.26 -24.84 -3.19
CA VAL A 75 -5.45 -25.69 -4.08
C VAL A 75 -3.98 -25.57 -3.71
N TRP A 76 -3.51 -24.35 -3.44
CA TRP A 76 -2.16 -24.06 -2.97
C TRP A 76 -1.80 -24.83 -1.70
N PHE A 77 -2.72 -24.94 -0.72
CA PHE A 77 -2.48 -25.75 0.49
C PHE A 77 -2.25 -27.25 0.23
N GLN A 78 -2.58 -27.74 -0.97
CA GLN A 78 -2.50 -29.14 -1.35
C GLN A 78 -1.37 -29.42 -2.35
N ASN A 79 -0.57 -28.41 -2.70
CA ASN A 79 0.52 -28.54 -3.67
C ASN A 79 1.79 -27.83 -3.19
N ASP A 80 2.87 -28.03 -3.93
CA ASP A 80 4.20 -27.46 -3.61
C ASP A 80 4.44 -26.10 -4.27
N SER A 81 3.39 -25.40 -4.72
CA SER A 81 3.55 -24.08 -5.33
C SER A 81 4.07 -23.09 -4.27
N PRO A 82 5.02 -22.20 -4.59
CA PRO A 82 5.62 -21.31 -3.60
C PRO A 82 4.62 -20.35 -2.92
N THR A 83 3.63 -19.86 -3.66
CA THR A 83 2.59 -18.94 -3.16
C THR A 83 1.26 -19.15 -3.89
N PRO A 84 0.12 -18.68 -3.33
CA PRO A 84 -1.16 -18.66 -4.06
C PRO A 84 -1.10 -17.83 -5.34
N PHE A 85 -0.27 -16.78 -5.34
CA PHE A 85 -0.03 -15.97 -6.55
C PHE A 85 0.65 -16.80 -7.63
N HIS A 86 1.66 -17.59 -7.26
CA HIS A 86 2.33 -18.50 -8.20
C HIS A 86 1.37 -19.58 -8.70
N ALA A 87 0.51 -20.13 -7.85
CA ALA A 87 -0.51 -21.08 -8.29
C ALA A 87 -1.48 -20.46 -9.33
N ALA A 88 -1.82 -19.17 -9.17
CA ALA A 88 -2.74 -18.47 -10.07
C ALA A 88 -2.13 -17.98 -11.39
N HIS A 89 -0.83 -17.65 -11.39
CA HIS A 89 -0.17 -16.96 -12.50
C HIS A 89 1.06 -17.68 -13.06
N GLU A 90 1.43 -18.81 -12.48
CA GLU A 90 2.62 -19.63 -12.84
C GLU A 90 3.95 -18.85 -12.79
N LYS A 91 3.95 -17.70 -12.10
CA LYS A 91 5.09 -16.79 -11.95
C LYS A 91 5.16 -16.29 -10.51
N SER A 92 6.37 -15.94 -10.06
CA SER A 92 6.50 -15.13 -8.85
C SER A 92 5.84 -13.76 -9.08
N LEU A 93 5.47 -13.06 -8.00
CA LEU A 93 4.95 -11.69 -8.10
C LEU A 93 5.93 -10.77 -8.85
N TRP A 94 7.22 -10.91 -8.57
CA TRP A 94 8.27 -10.07 -9.14
C TRP A 94 8.41 -10.29 -10.64
N ASN A 95 8.51 -11.54 -11.09
CA ASN A 95 8.60 -11.88 -12.51
C ASN A 95 7.33 -11.46 -13.25
N TYR A 96 6.15 -11.63 -12.64
CA TYR A 96 4.90 -11.17 -13.24
C TYR A 96 4.89 -9.66 -13.44
N ILE A 97 5.31 -8.88 -12.44
CA ILE A 97 5.37 -7.43 -12.55
C ILE A 97 6.36 -7.02 -13.64
N GLU A 98 7.56 -7.60 -13.65
CA GLU A 98 8.60 -7.25 -14.62
C GLU A 98 8.20 -7.62 -16.05
N GLU A 99 7.64 -8.82 -16.25
CA GLU A 99 7.41 -9.37 -17.59
C GLU A 99 6.04 -8.99 -18.18
N GLU A 100 4.99 -8.89 -17.35
CA GLU A 100 3.60 -8.73 -17.82
C GLU A 100 3.06 -7.30 -17.64
N GLU A 101 3.23 -6.71 -16.45
CA GLU A 101 2.60 -5.41 -16.12
C GLU A 101 3.54 -4.40 -15.42
N PRO A 102 4.72 -4.07 -15.99
CA PRO A 102 5.73 -3.28 -15.28
C PRO A 102 5.28 -1.85 -14.98
N ARG A 103 4.50 -1.24 -15.88
CA ARG A 103 4.05 0.16 -15.74
C ARG A 103 2.73 0.34 -15.01
N VAL A 104 1.92 -0.72 -14.89
CA VAL A 104 0.62 -0.61 -14.24
C VAL A 104 0.71 -1.19 -12.85
N LEU A 105 1.05 -2.47 -12.75
CA LEU A 105 1.17 -3.15 -11.47
C LEU A 105 2.45 -2.74 -10.74
N GLY A 106 3.56 -2.51 -11.45
CA GLY A 106 4.79 -1.99 -10.86
C GLY A 106 4.60 -0.60 -10.24
N ASP A 107 4.01 0.35 -10.97
CA ASP A 107 3.70 1.69 -10.44
C ASP A 107 2.75 1.62 -9.23
N ILE A 108 1.68 0.81 -9.29
CA ILE A 108 0.75 0.63 -8.16
C ILE A 108 1.47 0.04 -6.95
N PHE A 109 2.32 -0.97 -7.17
CA PHE A 109 3.08 -1.63 -6.12
C PHE A 109 4.05 -0.65 -5.45
N ASN A 110 4.77 0.15 -6.25
CA ASN A 110 5.66 1.19 -5.75
C ASN A 110 4.94 2.24 -4.92
N ASP A 111 3.85 2.77 -5.45
CA ASP A 111 3.03 3.75 -4.74
C ASP A 111 2.46 3.18 -3.44
N ALA A 112 2.07 1.91 -3.43
CA ALA A 112 1.54 1.22 -2.25
C ALA A 112 2.61 1.11 -1.16
N MET A 113 3.81 0.64 -1.52
CA MET A 113 4.91 0.49 -0.57
C MET A 113 5.44 1.85 -0.07
N ALA A 114 5.54 2.84 -0.96
CA ALA A 114 5.95 4.20 -0.58
C ALA A 114 4.93 4.86 0.37
N SER A 115 3.64 4.66 0.14
CA SER A 115 2.59 5.14 1.07
C SER A 115 2.71 4.52 2.46
N ASP A 116 2.83 3.20 2.53
CA ASP A 116 3.01 2.49 3.81
C ASP A 116 4.34 2.89 4.50
N SER A 117 5.39 3.18 3.72
CA SER A 117 6.66 3.68 4.23
C SER A 117 6.52 5.05 4.89
N ARG A 118 5.89 6.01 4.23
CA ARG A 118 5.66 7.35 4.79
C ARG A 118 4.86 7.30 6.09
N LEU A 119 3.83 6.45 6.15
CA LEU A 119 3.02 6.25 7.35
C LEU A 119 3.85 5.71 8.53
N ASN A 120 4.52 4.57 8.34
CA ASN A 120 5.28 3.94 9.42
C ASN A 120 6.48 4.78 9.85
N THR A 121 7.18 5.39 8.89
CA THR A 121 8.29 6.31 9.15
C THR A 121 7.85 7.50 9.97
N ASN A 122 6.70 8.10 9.65
CA ASN A 122 6.20 9.25 10.40
C ASN A 122 5.95 8.88 11.86
N VAL A 123 5.27 7.76 12.12
CA VAL A 123 5.03 7.27 13.50
C VAL A 123 6.35 6.93 14.21
N LEU A 124 7.28 6.25 13.53
CA LEU A 124 8.58 5.89 14.10
C LEU A 124 9.37 7.14 14.53
N ILE A 125 9.41 8.17 13.68
CA ILE A 125 10.17 9.40 13.93
C ILE A 125 9.46 10.32 14.93
N THR A 126 8.12 10.35 14.98
CA THR A 126 7.40 11.26 15.89
C THR A 126 7.18 10.64 17.26
N GLU A 127 6.71 9.38 17.31
CA GLU A 127 6.26 8.73 18.54
C GLU A 127 7.31 7.76 19.13
N CYS A 128 8.15 7.15 18.29
CA CYS A 128 9.09 6.12 18.71
C CYS A 128 10.56 6.59 18.72
N LYS A 129 10.82 7.88 18.91
CA LYS A 129 12.18 8.45 18.92
C LYS A 129 13.18 7.70 19.81
N HIS A 130 12.70 7.24 20.97
CA HIS A 130 13.49 6.48 21.93
C HIS A 130 14.10 5.19 21.36
N VAL A 131 13.48 4.59 20.33
CA VAL A 131 14.02 3.39 19.64
C VAL A 131 15.31 3.71 18.90
N PHE A 132 15.50 4.97 18.50
CA PHE A 132 16.67 5.44 17.75
C PHE A 132 17.72 6.13 18.62
N GLU A 133 17.50 6.23 19.93
CA GLU A 133 18.46 6.86 20.83
C GLU A 133 19.75 6.01 20.94
N GLY A 134 20.89 6.65 20.68
CA GLY A 134 22.20 5.99 20.73
C GLY A 134 22.59 5.21 19.47
N LEU A 135 21.70 5.11 18.47
CA LEU A 135 22.05 4.53 17.17
C LEU A 135 22.88 5.53 16.34
N THR A 136 23.94 5.03 15.71
CA THR A 136 24.79 5.80 14.79
C THR A 136 24.62 5.37 13.32
N SER A 137 24.12 4.16 13.09
CA SER A 137 23.79 3.65 11.75
C SER A 137 22.54 2.76 11.78
N LEU A 138 21.70 2.91 10.76
CA LEU A 138 20.50 2.11 10.53
C LEU A 138 20.51 1.61 9.08
N VAL A 139 20.38 0.31 8.89
CA VAL A 139 20.14 -0.28 7.57
C VAL A 139 18.65 -0.50 7.41
N ASP A 140 18.08 -0.03 6.31
CA ASP A 140 16.72 -0.41 5.91
C ASP A 140 16.78 -1.40 4.78
N VAL A 141 16.58 -2.64 5.18
CA VAL A 141 16.48 -3.76 4.29
C VAL A 141 15.11 -3.71 3.61
N GLY A 142 15.13 -3.49 2.30
CA GLY A 142 13.92 -3.38 1.48
C GLY A 142 13.28 -1.98 1.49
N GLY A 143 14.07 -0.93 1.78
CA GLY A 143 13.65 0.47 1.72
C GLY A 143 13.30 1.03 0.33
N GLY A 144 13.33 0.20 -0.71
CA GLY A 144 12.90 0.57 -2.05
C GLY A 144 13.71 1.73 -2.64
N THR A 145 13.03 2.79 -3.07
CA THR A 145 13.64 4.03 -3.62
C THR A 145 14.31 4.93 -2.57
N GLY A 146 14.38 4.53 -1.30
CA GLY A 146 15.08 5.29 -0.26
C GLY A 146 14.26 6.45 0.32
N ASP A 147 13.01 6.17 0.73
CA ASP A 147 12.13 7.18 1.36
C ASP A 147 12.66 7.65 2.74
N LEU A 148 13.51 6.84 3.38
CA LEU A 148 14.22 7.20 4.60
C LEU A 148 15.53 7.91 4.26
N LYS A 149 15.57 9.21 4.53
CA LYS A 149 16.80 10.01 4.46
C LYS A 149 17.32 10.22 5.88
N GLY A 150 18.60 9.91 6.10
CA GLY A 150 19.25 10.11 7.39
C GLY A 150 19.13 11.55 7.89
N GLY A 151 19.12 11.71 9.22
CA GLY A 151 19.04 13.01 9.89
C GLY A 151 19.73 12.97 11.26
N GLY A 152 20.55 13.98 11.55
CA GLY A 152 21.36 14.00 12.78
C GLY A 152 22.59 13.07 12.67
N ASN A 153 22.83 12.26 13.69
CA ASN A 153 23.95 11.29 13.76
C ASN A 153 23.63 9.93 13.14
N LEU A 154 22.45 9.77 12.52
CA LEU A 154 21.98 8.49 12.00
C LEU A 154 22.18 8.40 10.49
N GLU A 155 23.11 7.54 10.07
CA GLU A 155 23.32 7.22 8.66
C GLU A 155 22.39 6.09 8.20
N PHE A 156 21.84 6.24 7.00
CA PHE A 156 20.98 5.25 6.37
C PHE A 156 21.72 4.51 5.26
N VAL A 157 21.78 3.19 5.35
CA VAL A 157 22.47 2.36 4.36
C VAL A 157 21.44 1.52 3.61
N GLY A 158 21.30 1.77 2.31
CA GLY A 158 20.54 0.90 1.42
C GLY A 158 21.35 -0.32 1.01
N GLY A 159 20.71 -1.48 0.92
CA GLY A 159 21.34 -2.73 0.46
C GLY A 159 20.33 -3.75 -0.05
N ASP A 160 20.80 -4.73 -0.83
CA ASP A 160 19.99 -5.89 -1.23
C ASP A 160 20.18 -7.02 -0.22
N MET A 161 19.10 -7.40 0.47
CA MET A 161 19.11 -8.48 1.47
C MET A 161 19.42 -9.86 0.92
N PHE A 162 19.27 -10.06 -0.40
CA PHE A 162 19.57 -11.34 -1.05
C PHE A 162 21.04 -11.49 -1.39
N ASP A 163 21.80 -10.38 -1.42
CA ASP A 163 23.24 -10.38 -1.63
C ASP A 163 23.98 -10.28 -0.29
N GLN A 164 23.77 -9.18 0.43
CA GLN A 164 24.45 -8.92 1.70
C GLN A 164 23.71 -7.84 2.49
N ILE A 165 23.44 -8.11 3.78
CA ILE A 165 22.96 -7.09 4.71
C ILE A 165 24.18 -6.32 5.24
N PRO A 166 24.32 -5.01 4.97
CA PRO A 166 25.43 -4.20 5.48
C PRO A 166 25.40 -4.13 7.01
N HIS A 167 26.57 -3.96 7.63
CA HIS A 167 26.66 -3.82 9.08
C HIS A 167 26.10 -2.47 9.55
N ALA A 168 25.20 -2.49 10.53
CA ALA A 168 24.69 -1.29 11.20
C ALA A 168 24.33 -1.58 12.66
N ASN A 169 24.09 -0.53 13.46
CA ASN A 169 23.65 -0.69 14.85
C ASN A 169 22.24 -1.27 14.97
N ALA A 170 21.41 -1.08 13.96
CA ALA A 170 20.08 -1.67 13.85
C ALA A 170 19.73 -1.96 12.39
N ILE A 171 18.82 -2.92 12.22
CA ILE A 171 18.23 -3.27 10.92
C ILE A 171 16.73 -3.01 11.00
N LEU A 172 16.21 -2.21 10.07
CA LEU A 172 14.79 -2.09 9.77
C LEU A 172 14.48 -3.01 8.59
N LEU A 173 13.46 -3.86 8.73
CA LEU A 173 12.98 -4.72 7.65
C LEU A 173 11.69 -4.10 7.09
N LYS A 174 11.78 -3.51 5.89
CA LYS A 174 10.65 -2.94 5.14
C LYS A 174 10.45 -3.72 3.83
N VAL A 175 9.20 -3.91 3.40
CA VAL A 175 8.92 -4.61 2.13
C VAL A 175 9.27 -3.69 0.94
N ARG A 176 10.06 -4.24 0.00
CA ARG A 176 10.68 -3.61 -1.20
C ARG A 176 9.66 -2.94 -2.13
N THR A 177 10.02 -1.82 -2.78
CA THR A 177 9.41 -1.27 -4.04
C THR A 177 10.14 -1.84 -5.26
N ILE A 178 9.48 -2.07 -6.39
CA ILE A 178 10.06 -2.66 -7.63
C ILE A 178 10.41 -1.55 -8.61
N SER A 179 11.67 -1.40 -9.01
CA SER A 179 12.11 -0.40 -10.01
C SER A 179 11.93 -0.87 -11.45
#